data_AF-A0A7C4FKS6-F1
#
_entry.id   AF-A0A7C4FKS6-F1
#
_cell.length_a   1.000
_cell.length_b   1.000
_cell.length_c   1.000
_cell.angle_alpha   90.00
_cell.angle_beta   90.00
_cell.angle_gamma   90.00
#
_symmetry.space_group_name_H-M   'P 1'
#
loop_
_entity.id
_entity.type
_entity.pdbx_description
1 polymer ?
#
loop_
_entity_poly.entity_id
_entity_poly.type
_entity_poly.pdbx_seq_one_letter_code
_entity_poly.pdbx_strand_id
1 'polypeptide(L)' 'MKRTCRFTFFIIFFALLYFDFGFSRDINITADKMEVLEDEGLAVFTGRVFAEEGNLKLWADKLYVYYTKSENARQLQR' A
#
# COMPACT_ATOMS: atom_id res chain seq x y z
N MET A 1 15.67 45.44 15.12
CA MET A 1 14.57 44.46 15.26
C MET A 1 14.11 43.94 13.89
N LYS A 2 14.93 43.14 13.16
CA LYS A 2 14.59 42.57 11.82
C LYS A 2 15.37 41.27 11.46
N ARG A 3 15.80 40.46 12.45
CA ARG A 3 16.60 39.23 12.19
C ARG A 3 15.79 37.92 12.19
N THR A 4 14.54 37.96 12.64
CA THR A 4 13.65 36.79 12.71
C THR A 4 12.99 36.41 11.38
N CYS A 5 12.86 37.35 10.44
CA CYS A 5 12.09 37.15 9.20
C CYS A 5 12.75 36.20 8.16
N ARG A 6 14.09 36.04 8.20
CA ARG A 6 14.82 35.13 7.30
C ARG A 6 14.84 33.68 7.79
N PHE A 7 14.74 33.45 9.10
CA PHE A 7 14.80 32.12 9.70
C PHE A 7 13.47 31.38 9.57
N THR A 8 12.34 32.09 9.70
CA THR A 8 11.00 31.52 9.50
C THR A 8 10.81 30.99 8.09
N PHE A 9 11.37 31.67 7.08
CA PHE A 9 11.30 31.23 5.68
C PHE A 9 12.05 29.90 5.44
N PHE A 10 13.19 29.71 6.11
CA PHE A 10 13.97 28.47 6.06
C PHE A 10 13.25 27.31 6.73
N ILE A 11 12.53 27.56 7.84
CA ILE A 11 11.73 26.54 8.54
C ILE A 11 10.54 26.09 7.69
N ILE A 12 9.89 27.01 6.98
CA ILE A 12 8.79 26.68 6.05
C ILE A 12 9.31 25.87 4.85
N PHE A 13 10.50 26.21 4.33
CA PHE A 13 11.13 25.48 3.24
C PHE A 13 11.56 24.06 3.65
N PHE A 14 12.15 23.90 4.84
CA PHE A 14 12.46 22.58 5.38
C PHE A 14 11.18 21.78 5.65
N ALA A 15 10.15 22.38 6.24
CA ALA A 15 8.86 21.70 6.48
C ALA A 15 8.17 21.24 5.18
N LEU A 16 8.28 22.00 4.08
CA LEU A 16 7.79 21.60 2.77
C LEU A 16 8.57 20.41 2.16
N LEU A 17 9.83 20.22 2.54
CA LEU A 17 10.67 19.11 2.08
C LEU A 17 10.52 17.82 2.91
N TYR A 18 9.86 17.84 4.07
CA TYR A 18 9.62 16.65 4.89
C TYR A 18 8.24 16.03 4.72
N PHE A 19 7.43 16.53 3.78
CA PHE A 19 6.05 16.07 3.59
C PHE A 19 5.95 14.87 2.62
N ASP A 20 6.91 13.94 2.63
CA ASP A 20 6.71 12.65 1.99
C ASP A 20 6.00 11.72 2.98
N PHE A 21 4.70 11.98 3.16
CA PHE A 21 3.80 11.10 3.89
C PHE A 21 3.72 9.76 3.15
N GLY A 22 4.19 8.68 3.79
CA GLY A 22 4.13 7.33 3.24
C GLY A 22 2.69 6.84 3.09
N PHE A 23 2.11 7.03 1.90
CA PHE A 23 0.86 6.38 1.50
C PHE A 23 1.12 4.91 1.20
N SER A 24 0.44 4.00 1.91
CA SER A 24 0.40 2.58 1.52
C SER A 24 -0.25 2.48 0.14
N ARG A 25 0.41 1.78 -0.79
CA ARG A 25 -0.11 1.57 -2.14
C ARG A 25 -0.98 0.32 -2.16
N ASP A 26 -2.07 0.38 -2.90
CA ASP A 26 -2.94 -0.78 -3.11
C ASP A 26 -2.22 -1.81 -3.99
N ILE A 27 -2.43 -3.09 -3.67
CA ILE A 27 -1.92 -4.23 -4.44
C ILE A 27 -3.08 -4.78 -5.25
N ASN A 28 -2.93 -4.80 -6.58
CA ASN A 28 -3.91 -5.37 -7.50
C ASN A 28 -3.41 -6.73 -7.99
N ILE A 29 -4.25 -7.77 -7.89
CA ILE A 29 -3.90 -9.15 -8.24
C ILE A 29 -4.98 -9.71 -9.17
N THR A 30 -4.56 -10.18 -10.34
CA THR A 30 -5.40 -10.90 -11.31
C THR A 30 -4.91 -12.33 -11.44
N ALA A 31 -5.83 -13.30 -11.45
CA ALA A 31 -5.53 -14.72 -11.61
C ALA A 31 -6.74 -15.47 -12.15
N ASP A 32 -6.53 -16.72 -12.57
CA ASP A 32 -7.61 -17.60 -13.02
C ASP A 32 -8.49 -18.09 -11.87
N LYS A 33 -7.88 -18.37 -10.71
CA LYS A 33 -8.59 -18.82 -9.50
C LYS A 33 -8.04 -18.14 -8.25
N MET A 34 -8.94 -17.76 -7.36
CA MET A 34 -8.66 -17.25 -6.00
C MET A 34 -9.36 -18.13 -4.96
N GLU A 35 -8.65 -18.46 -3.89
CA GLU A 35 -9.16 -19.19 -2.73
C GLU A 35 -8.76 -18.46 -1.45
N VAL A 36 -9.74 -18.19 -0.58
CA VAL A 36 -9.54 -17.37 0.64
C VAL A 36 -9.76 -18.25 1.87
N LEU A 37 -8.70 -18.39 2.66
CA LEU A 37 -8.65 -19.08 3.94
C LEU A 37 -8.71 -18.02 5.04
N GLU A 38 -9.93 -17.57 5.31
CA GLU A 38 -10.20 -16.43 6.19
C GLU A 38 -9.71 -16.62 7.63
N ASP A 39 -9.76 -17.84 8.16
CA ASP A 39 -9.33 -18.15 9.52
C ASP A 39 -7.80 -18.18 9.64
N GLU A 40 -7.10 -18.41 8.52
CA GLU A 40 -5.64 -18.44 8.44
C GLU A 40 -5.03 -17.11 7.99
N GLY A 41 -5.86 -16.15 7.55
CA GLY A 41 -5.40 -14.89 6.97
C GLY A 41 -4.61 -15.11 5.68
N LEU A 42 -5.06 -16.03 4.83
CA LEU A 42 -4.34 -16.42 3.61
C LEU A 42 -5.27 -16.37 2.39
N ALA A 43 -4.81 -15.74 1.32
CA ALA A 43 -5.40 -15.83 -0.01
C ALA A 43 -4.41 -16.52 -0.98
N VAL A 44 -4.89 -17.52 -1.71
CA VAL A 44 -4.11 -18.30 -2.68
C VAL A 44 -4.64 -18.02 -4.08
N PHE A 45 -3.78 -17.48 -4.93
CA PHE A 45 -4.06 -17.21 -6.33
C PHE A 45 -3.34 -18.24 -7.20
N THR A 46 -4.02 -18.78 -8.21
CA THR A 46 -3.46 -19.81 -9.11
C THR A 46 -3.85 -19.58 -10.55
N GLY A 47 -2.92 -19.88 -11.46
CA GLY A 47 -3.10 -19.76 -12.91
C GLY A 47 -2.94 -18.33 -13.40
N ARG A 48 -1.97 -18.11 -14.30
CA ARG A 48 -1.68 -16.82 -14.96
C ARG A 48 -1.74 -15.64 -13.98
N VAL A 49 -1.09 -15.78 -12.83
CA VAL A 49 -1.13 -14.76 -11.79
C VAL A 49 -0.32 -13.55 -12.25
N PHE A 50 -0.94 -12.38 -12.18
CA PHE A 50 -0.29 -11.09 -12.37
C PHE A 50 -0.62 -10.20 -11.17
N ALA A 51 0.42 -9.69 -10.50
CA ALA A 51 0.29 -8.76 -9.38
C ALA A 51 1.02 -7.46 -9.69
N GLU A 52 0.41 -6.34 -9.32
CA GLU A 52 0.99 -5.00 -9.46
C GLU A 52 0.83 -4.18 -8.17
N GLU A 53 1.94 -3.54 -7.76
CA GLU A 53 1.97 -2.58 -6.64
C GLU A 53 2.84 -1.39 -7.06
N GLY A 54 2.20 -0.32 -7.53
CA GLY A 54 2.91 0.83 -8.07
C GLY A 54 3.82 0.48 -9.26
N ASN A 55 5.13 0.42 -9.01
CA ASN A 55 6.12 0.09 -10.04
C ASN A 55 6.53 -1.40 -10.00
N LEU A 56 6.13 -2.14 -8.98
CA LEU A 56 6.41 -3.56 -8.86
C LEU A 56 5.40 -4.33 -9.72
N LYS A 57 5.91 -5.23 -10.57
CA LYS A 57 5.11 -6.14 -11.40
C LYS A 57 5.64 -7.55 -11.21
N LEU A 58 4.74 -8.49 -10.92
CA LEU A 58 5.08 -9.88 -10.66
C LEU A 58 4.18 -10.82 -11.46
N TRP A 59 4.78 -11.84 -12.06
CA TRP A 59 4.07 -12.92 -12.75
C TRP A 59 4.44 -14.25 -12.10
N ALA A 60 3.43 -15.11 -11.88
CA ALA A 60 3.65 -16.43 -11.29
C ALA A 60 2.56 -17.41 -11.70
N ASP A 61 2.83 -18.71 -11.55
CA ASP A 61 1.79 -19.75 -11.66
C ASP A 61 0.93 -19.82 -10.39
N LYS A 62 1.51 -19.45 -9.23
CA LYS A 62 0.85 -19.45 -7.92
C LYS A 62 1.40 -18.34 -7.03
N LEU A 63 0.51 -17.64 -6.31
CA LEU A 63 0.85 -16.58 -5.35
C LEU A 63 0.10 -16.80 -4.03
N TYR A 64 0.84 -16.73 -2.92
CA TYR A 64 0.29 -16.80 -1.56
C TYR A 64 0.37 -15.41 -0.93
N VAL A 65 -0.78 -14.91 -0.47
CA VAL A 65 -0.89 -13.59 0.15
C VAL A 65 -1.37 -13.76 1.59
N TYR A 66 -0.47 -13.48 2.53
CA TYR A 66 -0.77 -13.50 3.96
C TYR A 66 -1.22 -12.10 4.40
N TYR A 67 -2.33 -12.03 5.13
CA TYR A 67 -2.90 -10.78 5.64
C TYR A 67 -3.39 -10.94 7.08
N THR A 68 -3.24 -9.88 7.87
CA THR A 68 -3.87 -9.78 9.18
C THR A 68 -5.29 -9.27 9.02
N LYS A 69 -6.27 -9.95 9.63
CA LYS A 69 -7.63 -9.40 9.80
C LYS A 69 -7.54 -8.16 10.69
N SER A 70 -7.73 -6.98 10.07
CA SER A 70 -8.02 -5.75 10.79
C SER A 70 -9.54 -5.64 10.95
N GLU A 71 -10.04 -5.39 12.16
CA GLU A 71 -11.49 -5.26 12.41
C GLU A 71 -12.15 -4.12 11.60
N ASN A 72 -11.34 -3.18 11.09
CA ASN A 72 -11.80 -2.05 10.29
C ASN A 72 -11.89 -2.30 8.77
N ALA A 73 -11.50 -3.47 8.28
CA ALA A 73 -11.40 -3.74 6.84
C ALA A 73 -12.73 -4.12 6.15
N ARG A 74 -13.82 -4.35 6.89
CA ARG A 74 -15.13 -4.80 6.34
C ARG A 74 -16.00 -3.71 5.73
N GLN A 75 -15.52 -2.47 5.58
CA GLN A 75 -16.34 -1.36 5.05
C GLN A 75 -16.23 -1.12 3.53
N LEU A 76 -15.54 -1.98 2.77
CA LEU A 76 -15.51 -1.85 1.32
C LEU A 76 -16.61 -2.70 0.65
N GLN A 77 -17.70 -1.98 0.38
CA GLN A 77 -18.71 -2.14 -0.68
C GLN A 77 -19.78 -3.23 -0.48
N ARG A 78 -20.94 -2.75 -0.01
CA ARG A 78 -22.25 -3.36 -0.19
C ARG A 78 -23.00 -2.64 -1.31
#